data_AF-A0A1L7BD35-F1
#
_entry.id   AF-A0A1L7BD35-F1
#
_cell.length_a   1.000
_cell.length_b   1.000
_cell.length_c   1.000
_cell.angle_alpha   90.00
_cell.angle_beta   90.00
_cell.angle_gamma   90.00
#
_symmetry.space_group_name_H-M   'P 1'
#
loop_
_entity.id
_entity.type
_entity.pdbx_description
1 polymer ?
#
loop_
_entity_poly.entity_id
_entity_poly.type
_entity_poly.pdbx_seq_one_letter_code
_entity_poly.pdbx_strand_id
1 'polypeptide(L)'
;MYVIMIYDVNRKRVSKVLRIARKYLRWVQRSVFEGRITEKDFNELRMEIQNIIVENEDSIYWYILKKEFVPYRHYIGEPKSTISSII
;
A
#
# COMPACT_ATOMS: atom_id res chain seq x y z
N MET A 1 -12.58 -5.20 -2.16
CA MET A 1 -11.40 -5.99 -2.57
C MET A 1 -10.36 -5.97 -1.44
N TYR A 2 -9.30 -6.77 -1.56
CA TYR A 2 -8.10 -6.63 -0.73
C TYR A 2 -6.94 -6.20 -1.65
N VAL A 3 -6.18 -5.18 -1.26
CA VAL A 3 -5.09 -4.64 -2.10
C VAL A 3 -3.78 -4.71 -1.34
N ILE A 4 -2.72 -5.12 -2.03
CA ILE A 4 -1.33 -4.92 -1.60
C ILE A 4 -0.70 -3.94 -2.58
N MET A 5 -0.28 -2.79 -2.07
CA MET A 5 0.42 -1.74 -2.81
C MET A 5 1.90 -1.79 -2.46
N ILE A 6 2.74 -1.91 -3.47
CA ILE A 6 4.20 -1.83 -3.34
C ILE A 6 4.68 -0.68 -4.21
N TYR A 7 5.57 0.15 -3.70
CA TYR A 7 6.11 1.27 -4.46
C TYR A 7 7.64 1.25 -4.52
N ASP A 8 8.17 1.69 -5.63
CA ASP A 8 9.56 2.13 -5.75
C ASP A 8 9.51 3.53 -6.38
N VAL A 9 9.75 4.55 -5.57
CA VAL A 9 9.57 5.94 -5.96
C VAL A 9 10.76 6.76 -5.50
N ASN A 10 11.09 7.80 -6.27
CA ASN A 10 12.17 8.70 -5.92
C ASN A 10 11.96 9.30 -4.52
N ARG A 11 13.05 9.42 -3.76
CA ARG A 11 13.06 9.95 -2.38
C ARG A 11 12.33 11.29 -2.24
N LYS A 12 12.34 12.14 -3.26
CA LYS A 12 11.61 13.42 -3.30
C LYS A 12 10.09 13.28 -3.13
N ARG A 13 9.51 12.12 -3.48
CA ARG A 13 8.05 11.86 -3.51
C ARG A 13 7.58 10.84 -2.46
N VAL A 14 8.50 10.08 -1.86
CA VAL A 14 8.20 9.05 -0.83
C VAL A 14 7.28 9.58 0.27
N SER A 15 7.53 10.77 0.82
CA SER A 15 6.71 11.33 1.90
C SER A 15 5.25 11.58 1.48
N LYS A 16 5.04 12.03 0.24
CA LYS A 16 3.70 12.27 -0.32
C LYS A 16 2.98 10.95 -0.56
N VAL A 17 3.64 9.99 -1.20
CA VAL A 17 3.10 8.63 -1.45
C VAL A 17 2.73 7.95 -0.14
N LEU A 18 3.62 7.97 0.86
CA LEU A 18 3.38 7.42 2.19
C LEU A 18 2.14 8.05 2.85
N ARG A 19 2.03 9.38 2.82
CA ARG A 19 0.91 10.09 3.44
C ARG A 19 -0.43 9.71 2.81
N ILE A 20 -0.47 9.54 1.50
CA ILE A 20 -1.69 9.19 0.76
C ILE A 20 -2.05 7.73 1.01
N ALA A 21 -1.10 6.81 0.84
CA ALA A 21 -1.35 5.39 1.06
C ALA A 21 -1.88 5.10 2.48
N ARG A 22 -1.40 5.82 3.50
CA ARG A 22 -1.89 5.69 4.89
C ARG A 22 -3.34 6.12 5.12
N LYS A 23 -3.95 6.90 4.22
CA LYS A 23 -5.39 7.23 4.30
C LYS A 23 -6.26 6.01 3.98
N TYR A 24 -5.74 5.08 3.17
CA TYR A 24 -6.54 4.01 2.54
C TYR A 24 -6.11 2.61 2.96
N LEU A 25 -4.82 2.40 3.23
CA LEU A 25 -4.22 1.09 3.47
C LEU A 25 -3.35 1.12 4.73
N ARG A 26 -3.18 -0.05 5.35
CA ARG A 26 -2.29 -0.24 6.48
C ARG A 26 -0.84 -0.25 6.00
N TRP A 27 0.02 0.52 6.66
CA TRP A 27 1.46 0.47 6.42
C TRP A 27 2.07 -0.78 7.05
N VAL A 28 2.80 -1.59 6.27
CA VAL A 28 3.37 -2.88 6.70
C VAL A 28 4.89 -2.84 6.74
N GLN A 29 5.52 -2.35 5.68
CA GLN A 29 6.97 -2.18 5.55
C GLN A 29 7.27 -0.88 4.80
N ARG A 30 8.53 -0.45 4.78
CA ARG A 30 8.98 0.82 4.17
C ARG A 30 8.21 1.18 2.89
N SER A 31 8.14 0.24 1.96
CA SER A 31 7.48 0.43 0.66
C SER A 31 6.28 -0.49 0.41
N VAL A 32 5.66 -1.03 1.47
CA VAL A 32 4.55 -1.98 1.35
C VAL A 32 3.36 -1.54 2.21
N PHE A 33 2.20 -1.53 1.56
CA PHE A 33 0.90 -1.20 2.12
C PHE A 33 -0.10 -2.30 1.79
N GLU A 34 -1.03 -2.59 2.69
CA GLU A 34 -2.07 -3.59 2.43
C GLU A 34 -3.37 -3.27 3.15
N GLY A 35 -4.49 -3.78 2.65
CA GLY A 35 -5.76 -3.64 3.36
C GLY A 35 -6.99 -4.02 2.54
N ARG A 36 -8.10 -4.20 3.25
CA ARG A 36 -9.43 -4.24 2.62
C ARG A 36 -9.81 -2.82 2.21
N ILE A 37 -10.29 -2.66 0.99
CA ILE A 37 -10.64 -1.37 0.41
C ILE A 37 -11.84 -1.53 -0.53
N THR A 38 -12.69 -0.50 -0.64
CA THR A 38 -13.78 -0.47 -1.62
C THR A 38 -13.24 -0.17 -3.02
N GLU A 39 -14.01 -0.49 -4.07
CA GLU A 39 -13.63 -0.11 -5.44
C GLU A 39 -13.50 1.41 -5.61
N LYS A 40 -14.42 2.16 -4.99
CA LYS A 40 -14.40 3.62 -4.98
C LYS A 40 -13.10 4.16 -4.36
N ASP A 41 -12.79 3.73 -3.14
CA ASP A 41 -11.61 4.20 -2.41
C ASP A 41 -10.31 3.76 -3.10
N PHE A 42 -10.29 2.58 -3.74
CA PHE A 42 -9.15 2.14 -4.53
C PHE A 42 -8.93 3.03 -5.76
N ASN A 43 -10.00 3.42 -6.45
CA ASN A 43 -9.90 4.35 -7.58
C ASN A 43 -9.42 5.73 -7.12
N GLU A 44 -9.93 6.25 -5.99
CA GLU A 44 -9.47 7.50 -5.40
C GLU A 44 -7.98 7.44 -5.02
N LEU A 45 -7.56 6.38 -4.32
CA LEU A 45 -6.15 6.14 -3.99
C LEU A 45 -5.28 6.11 -5.25
N ARG A 46 -5.69 5.37 -6.29
CA ARG A 46 -4.95 5.27 -7.54
C ARG A 46 -4.80 6.65 -8.21
N MET A 47 -5.88 7.44 -8.26
CA MET A 47 -5.84 8.80 -8.84
C MET A 47 -4.94 9.75 -8.03
N GLU A 48 -5.06 9.77 -6.69
CA GLU A 48 -4.22 10.61 -5.84
C GLU A 48 -2.73 10.28 -6.03
N ILE A 49 -2.40 8.99 -6.15
CA ILE A 49 -1.04 8.51 -6.40
C ILE A 49 -0.54 8.88 -7.80
N GLN A 50 -1.37 8.69 -8.84
CA GLN A 50 -1.03 9.05 -10.23
C GLN A 50 -0.68 10.53 -10.38
N ASN A 51 -1.33 11.41 -9.63
CA ASN A 51 -1.05 12.85 -9.64
C ASN A 51 0.30 13.25 -9.02
N ILE A 52 1.04 12.29 -8.43
CA ILE A 52 2.29 12.56 -7.69
C ILE A 52 3.48 11.87 -8.32
N ILE A 53 3.28 10.67 -8.85
CA ILE A 53 4.37 9.90 -9.45
C ILE A 53 4.83 10.51 -10.77
N VAL A 54 6.06 10.22 -11.14
CA VAL A 54 6.61 10.50 -12.46
C VAL A 54 6.85 9.15 -13.14
N GLU A 55 6.07 8.83 -14.17
CA GLU A 55 5.98 7.47 -14.73
C GLU A 55 7.29 6.92 -15.31
N ASN A 56 8.24 7.79 -15.68
CA ASN A 56 9.57 7.39 -16.15
C ASN A 56 10.61 7.24 -15.02
N GLU A 57 10.27 7.58 -13.77
CA GLU A 57 11.15 7.47 -12.60
C GLU A 57 10.61 6.55 -11.50
N ASP A 58 9.29 6.40 -11.43
CA ASP A 58 8.59 5.73 -10.35
C ASP A 58 7.81 4.52 -10.83
N SER A 59 7.65 3.53 -9.97
CA SER A 59 6.78 2.38 -10.22
C SER A 59 5.94 2.03 -8.99
N ILE A 60 4.72 1.59 -9.24
CA ILE A 60 3.80 1.13 -8.21
C ILE A 60 3.12 -0.14 -8.68
N TYR A 61 3.25 -1.19 -7.88
CA TYR A 61 2.55 -2.46 -8.08
C TYR A 61 1.30 -2.51 -7.22
N TRP A 62 0.22 -2.98 -7.83
CA TRP A 62 -1.06 -3.23 -7.17
C TRP A 62 -1.41 -4.71 -7.33
N TYR A 63 -1.39 -5.45 -6.22
CA TYR A 63 -1.97 -6.79 -6.19
C TYR A 63 -3.42 -6.68 -5.70
N ILE A 64 -4.36 -6.91 -6.61
CA ILE A 64 -5.79 -6.84 -6.33
C ILE A 64 -6.33 -8.25 -6.11
N LEU A 65 -6.82 -8.50 -4.92
CA LEU A 65 -7.28 -9.80 -4.46
C LEU A 65 -8.78 -9.73 -4.16
N LYS A 66 -9.46 -10.88 -4.27
CA LYS A 66 -10.88 -11.01 -3.94
C LYS A 66 -11.14 -10.61 -2.49
N LYS A 67 -12.33 -10.09 -2.20
CA LYS A 67 -12.67 -9.52 -0.88
C LYS A 67 -12.56 -10.55 0.26
N GLU A 68 -12.81 -11.82 -0.03
CA GLU A 68 -12.77 -12.92 0.92
C GLU A 68 -11.34 -13.39 1.19
N PHE A 69 -10.36 -12.98 0.38
CA PHE A 69 -8.98 -13.40 0.52
C PHE A 69 -8.36 -12.85 1.81
N VAL A 70 -7.71 -13.74 2.57
CA VAL A 70 -6.91 -13.38 3.74
C VAL A 70 -5.47 -13.78 3.43
N PRO A 71 -4.54 -12.82 3.25
CA PRO A 71 -3.15 -13.16 2.94
C PRO A 71 -2.50 -13.88 4.11
N TYR A 72 -1.94 -15.05 3.83
CA TYR A 72 -0.99 -15.69 4.72
C TYR A 72 0.33 -14.89 4.68
N ARG A 73 0.85 -14.54 5.85
CA ARG A 73 2.07 -13.74 5.98
C ARG A 73 3.16 -14.58 6.62
N HIS A 74 4.30 -14.65 5.96
CA HIS A 74 5.55 -15.14 6.52
C HIS A 74 6.58 -14.01 6.41
N TYR A 75 7.35 -13.77 7.47
CA TYR A 75 8.39 -12.76 7.47
C TYR A 75 9.59 -13.24 8.28
N ILE A 76 10.76 -12.71 7.94
CA ILE A 76 12.03 -12.93 8.63
C ILE A 76 12.56 -11.56 9.07
N GLY A 77 13.09 -11.47 10.29
CA GLY A 77 13.60 -10.22 10.89
C GLY A 77 12.54 -9.44 11.69
N GLU A 78 12.83 -8.17 11.98
CA GLU A 78 11.97 -7.33 12.82
C GLU A 78 10.86 -6.62 12.02
N PRO A 79 9.57 -6.92 12.27
CA PRO A 79 8.47 -6.22 11.63
C PRO A 79 8.36 -4.79 12.19
N LYS A 80 8.29 -3.80 11.29
CA LYS A 80 8.15 -2.38 11.67
C LYS A 80 6.73 -1.97 12.04
N SER A 81 5.73 -2.74 11.61
CA SER A 81 4.34 -2.55 12.04
C SER A 81 4.06 -3.50 13.20
N THR A 82 3.76 -2.98 14.38
CA THR A 82 3.14 -3.76 15.45
C THR A 82 1.82 -4.28 14.91
N ILE A 83 1.77 -5.55 14.53
CA ILE A 83 0.50 -6.23 14.34
C ILE A 83 -0.04 -6.34 15.75
N SER A 84 -0.89 -5.41 16.17
CA SER A 84 -1.76 -5.65 17.31
C SER A 84 -2.67 -6.78 16.88
N SER A 85 -2.25 -8.00 17.19
CA SER A 85 -3.12 -9.17 17.23
C SER A 85 -4.19 -8.83 18.26
N ILE A 86 -5.30 -8.28 17.81
CA ILE A 86 -6.52 -8.30 18.60
C ILE A 86 -6.91 -9.78 18.60
N ILE A 87 -6.60 -10.43 19.72
CA ILE A 87 -7.13 -11.75 20.11
C ILE A 87 -8.62 -11.60 20.34
#